data_AF-A0A354C0V9-F1
#
_entry.id   AF-A0A354C0V9-F1
#
_cell.length_a   1.000
_cell.length_b   1.000
_cell.length_c   1.000
_cell.angle_alpha   90.00
_cell.angle_beta   90.00
_cell.angle_gamma   90.00
#
_symmetry.space_group_name_H-M   'P 1'
#
loop_
_entity.id
_entity.type
_entity.pdbx_description
1 polymer ?
#
loop_
_entity_poly.entity_id
_entity_poly.type
_entity_poly.pdbx_seq_one_letter_code
_entity_poly.pdbx_strand_id
1 'polypeptide(L)'
;MRTIENIPGKNPFKVPDNYFEEVNHKIIASTAGSGPQIKKVVILRKISPYLLAAASVTGFLILSYVAARYFTADKPDSPSVDLYAVTFTEPFVNDIDIFTLEDNAAASELPDQLSGINRSEIIDYLMLENIEINDIYEIL
;
A
#
# COMPACT_ATOMS: atom_id res chain seq x y z
N MET A 1 -68.87 -46.43 -29.41
CA MET A 1 -69.00 -45.16 -30.17
C MET A 1 -69.86 -44.23 -29.34
N ARG A 2 -69.46 -42.97 -29.10
CA ARG A 2 -70.28 -42.03 -28.32
C ARG A 2 -71.27 -41.33 -29.27
N THR A 3 -72.55 -41.42 -28.95
CA THR A 3 -73.65 -40.88 -29.77
C THR A 3 -73.74 -39.36 -29.61
N ILE A 4 -73.88 -38.64 -30.72
CA ILE A 4 -73.96 -37.17 -30.84
C ILE A 4 -75.16 -36.53 -30.11
N GLU A 5 -76.12 -37.33 -29.66
CA GLU A 5 -77.37 -36.90 -29.02
C GLU A 5 -77.17 -36.22 -27.64
N ASN A 6 -75.99 -36.33 -27.04
CA ASN A 6 -75.68 -35.80 -25.70
C ASN A 6 -74.76 -34.57 -25.71
N ILE A 7 -74.59 -33.90 -26.85
CA ILE A 7 -73.82 -32.66 -26.96
C ILE A 7 -74.79 -31.48 -26.82
N PRO A 8 -74.69 -30.64 -25.78
CA PRO A 8 -75.52 -29.45 -25.66
C PRO A 8 -75.30 -28.55 -26.87
N GLY A 9 -76.38 -28.15 -27.56
CA GLY A 9 -76.31 -27.29 -28.76
C GLY A 9 -75.79 -25.87 -28.51
N LYS A 10 -75.45 -25.55 -27.26
CA LYS A 10 -74.83 -24.29 -26.86
C LYS A 10 -73.33 -24.51 -26.74
N ASN A 11 -72.55 -23.69 -27.45
CA ASN A 11 -71.10 -23.73 -27.39
C ASN A 11 -70.60 -23.50 -25.94
N PRO A 12 -69.98 -24.50 -25.29
CA PRO A 12 -69.45 -24.35 -23.93
C PRO A 12 -68.11 -23.58 -23.92
N PHE A 13 -67.50 -23.38 -25.08
CA PHE A 13 -66.22 -22.67 -25.23
C PHE A 13 -66.48 -21.23 -25.65
N LYS A 14 -66.91 -20.39 -24.68
CA LYS A 14 -66.93 -18.95 -24.85
C LYS A 14 -65.71 -18.34 -24.17
N VAL A 15 -64.89 -17.63 -24.94
CA VAL A 15 -63.80 -16.84 -24.38
C VAL A 15 -64.34 -15.57 -23.72
N PRO A 16 -63.66 -15.04 -22.69
CA PRO A 16 -63.97 -13.73 -22.14
C PRO A 16 -63.98 -12.64 -23.22
N ASP A 17 -64.82 -11.62 -23.04
CA ASP A 17 -64.85 -10.48 -23.94
C ASP A 17 -63.47 -9.79 -23.93
N ASN A 18 -62.97 -9.37 -25.09
CA ASN A 18 -61.64 -8.76 -25.30
C ASN A 18 -60.39 -9.60 -24.97
N TYR A 19 -60.51 -10.91 -24.72
CA TYR A 19 -59.36 -11.79 -24.42
C TYR A 19 -58.22 -11.66 -25.45
N PHE A 20 -58.55 -11.67 -26.74
CA PHE A 20 -57.53 -11.60 -27.80
C PHE A 20 -56.83 -10.24 -27.86
N GLU A 21 -57.54 -9.15 -27.55
CA GLU A 21 -56.96 -7.80 -27.53
C GLU A 21 -55.98 -7.63 -26.37
N GLU A 22 -56.34 -8.08 -25.17
CA GLU A 22 -55.47 -8.03 -23.99
C GLU A 22 -54.23 -8.90 -24.17
N VAL A 23 -54.40 -10.11 -24.72
CA VAL A 23 -53.29 -11.03 -24.98
C VAL A 23 -52.34 -10.45 -26.02
N ASN A 24 -52.86 -9.90 -27.12
CA ASN A 24 -52.04 -9.23 -28.13
C ASN A 24 -51.26 -8.05 -27.53
N HIS A 25 -51.94 -7.18 -26.77
CA HIS A 25 -51.30 -6.06 -26.09
C HIS A 25 -50.21 -6.53 -25.12
N LYS A 26 -50.47 -7.59 -24.35
CA LYS A 26 -49.50 -8.18 -23.40
C LYS A 26 -48.29 -8.79 -24.11
N ILE A 27 -48.50 -9.49 -25.23
CA ILE A 27 -47.42 -10.05 -26.04
C ILE A 27 -46.55 -8.90 -26.55
N ILE A 28 -47.14 -7.89 -27.20
CA ILE A 28 -46.41 -6.74 -27.72
C ILE A 28 -45.66 -6.02 -26.60
N ALA A 29 -46.29 -5.74 -25.46
CA ALA A 29 -45.63 -5.12 -24.31
C ALA A 29 -44.45 -5.95 -23.75
N SER A 30 -44.52 -7.28 -23.85
CA SER A 30 -43.48 -8.20 -23.36
C SER A 30 -42.38 -8.47 -24.39
N THR A 31 -42.67 -8.36 -25.70
CA THR A 31 -41.75 -8.71 -26.79
C THR A 31 -41.19 -7.51 -27.55
N ALA A 32 -41.83 -6.33 -27.48
CA ALA A 32 -41.37 -5.10 -28.13
C ALA A 32 -40.02 -4.58 -27.61
N GLY A 33 -39.38 -5.31 -26.70
CA GLY A 33 -38.11 -4.98 -26.13
C GLY A 33 -38.28 -3.76 -25.23
N SER A 34 -38.19 -3.99 -23.92
CA SER A 34 -37.55 -2.97 -23.10
C SER A 34 -36.17 -2.74 -23.74
N GLY A 35 -36.06 -1.68 -24.55
CA GLY A 35 -34.86 -1.30 -25.30
C GLY A 35 -33.65 -1.38 -24.38
N PRO A 36 -32.45 -1.68 -24.92
CA PRO A 36 -31.31 -2.22 -24.17
C PRO A 36 -31.20 -1.52 -22.82
N GLN A 37 -31.76 -2.16 -21.78
CA GLN A 37 -31.70 -1.65 -20.43
C GLN A 37 -30.23 -1.83 -20.10
N ILE A 38 -29.46 -0.75 -20.23
CA ILE A 38 -28.05 -0.69 -19.85
C ILE A 38 -28.09 -0.92 -18.34
N LYS A 39 -28.12 -2.19 -17.91
CA LYS A 39 -27.93 -2.57 -16.53
C LYS A 39 -26.56 -2.02 -16.20
N LYS A 40 -26.54 -0.91 -15.46
CA LYS A 40 -25.33 -0.30 -14.92
C LYS A 40 -24.75 -1.31 -13.95
N VAL A 41 -23.97 -2.24 -14.48
CA VAL A 41 -23.27 -3.23 -13.67
C VAL A 41 -22.30 -2.42 -12.85
N VAL A 42 -22.54 -2.34 -11.55
CA VAL A 42 -21.66 -1.60 -10.65
C VAL A 42 -20.37 -2.41 -10.56
N ILE A 43 -19.30 -1.95 -11.22
CA ILE A 43 -17.98 -2.62 -11.29
C ILE A 43 -17.24 -2.43 -9.96
N LEU A 44 -17.84 -2.86 -8.85
CA LEU A 44 -17.24 -2.79 -7.52
C LEU A 44 -16.48 -4.07 -7.14
N ARG A 45 -16.32 -5.02 -8.08
CA ARG A 45 -15.76 -6.36 -7.81
C ARG A 45 -14.38 -6.63 -8.43
N LYS A 46 -13.72 -5.63 -9.00
CA LYS A 46 -12.36 -5.77 -9.58
C LYS A 46 -11.31 -4.88 -8.91
N ILE A 47 -11.43 -4.62 -7.61
CA ILE A 47 -10.25 -4.18 -6.86
C ILE A 47 -9.25 -5.34 -6.87
N SER A 48 -8.11 -5.13 -7.53
CA SER A 48 -7.09 -6.16 -7.69
C SER A 48 -6.56 -6.57 -6.30
N PRO A 49 -6.17 -7.84 -6.11
CA PRO A 49 -5.68 -8.32 -4.81
C PRO A 49 -4.48 -7.52 -4.29
N TYR A 50 -3.70 -6.90 -5.19
CA TYR A 50 -2.61 -6.00 -4.84
C TYR A 50 -3.07 -4.69 -4.20
N LEU A 51 -4.21 -4.13 -4.61
CA LEU A 51 -4.75 -2.90 -4.00
C LEU A 51 -5.24 -3.19 -2.59
N LEU A 52 -5.89 -4.34 -2.38
CA LEU A 52 -6.32 -4.78 -1.05
C LEU A 52 -5.13 -5.06 -0.13
N ALA A 53 -4.07 -5.69 -0.67
CA ALA A 53 -2.84 -5.93 0.08
C ALA A 53 -2.15 -4.62 0.49
N ALA A 54 -1.99 -3.67 -0.43
CA ALA A 54 -1.39 -2.38 -0.14
C ALA A 54 -2.19 -1.60 0.91
N ALA A 55 -3.53 -1.53 0.77
CA ALA A 55 -4.40 -0.86 1.73
C ALA A 55 -4.33 -1.47 3.13
N SER A 56 -4.19 -2.80 3.23
CA SER A 56 -4.00 -3.49 4.52
C SER A 56 -2.71 -3.06 5.20
N VAL A 57 -1.58 -3.05 4.47
CA VAL A 57 -0.27 -2.64 5.01
C VAL A 57 -0.29 -1.17 5.44
N THR A 58 -0.81 -0.27 4.60
CA THR A 58 -0.90 1.15 4.94
C THR A 58 -1.84 1.40 6.12
N GLY A 59 -2.97 0.69 6.18
CA GLY A 59 -3.90 0.74 7.31
C GLY A 59 -3.24 0.31 8.62
N PHE A 60 -2.44 -0.77 8.60
CA PHE A 60 -1.72 -1.25 9.77
C PHE A 60 -0.65 -0.26 10.25
N LEU A 61 0.07 0.39 9.32
CA LEU A 61 1.04 1.43 9.65
C LEU A 61 0.39 2.65 10.30
N ILE A 62 -0.73 3.12 9.75
CA ILE A 62 -1.48 4.24 10.32
C ILE A 62 -2.01 3.88 11.71
N LEU A 63 -2.60 2.68 11.86
CA LEU A 63 -3.11 2.22 13.15
C LEU A 63 -1.99 2.09 14.19
N SER A 64 -0.84 1.55 13.78
CA SER A 64 0.36 1.42 14.62
C SER A 64 0.86 2.79 15.08
N TYR A 65 0.93 3.77 14.16
CA TYR A 65 1.33 5.14 14.50
C TYR A 65 0.36 5.82 15.46
N VAL A 66 -0.96 5.70 15.22
CA VAL A 66 -1.98 6.30 16.09
C VAL A 66 -1.98 5.63 17.46
N ALA A 67 -1.84 4.30 17.52
CA ALA A 67 -1.71 3.58 18.78
C ALA A 67 -0.46 4.02 19.54
N ALA A 68 0.71 4.04 18.89
CA ALA A 68 1.95 4.53 19.48
C ALA A 68 1.80 5.99 19.96
N ARG A 69 1.10 6.84 19.20
CA ARG A 69 0.85 8.23 19.59
C ARG A 69 -0.04 8.33 20.83
N TYR A 70 -1.07 7.50 20.96
CA TYR A 70 -1.95 7.47 22.13
C TYR A 70 -1.25 6.88 23.37
N PHE A 71 -0.47 5.80 23.20
CA PHE A 71 0.22 5.14 24.32
C PHE A 71 1.50 5.86 24.76
N THR A 72 2.13 6.64 23.88
CA THR A 72 3.36 7.40 24.17
C THR A 72 3.07 8.89 24.43
N ALA A 73 1.79 9.30 24.47
CA ALA A 73 1.38 10.70 24.65
C ALA A 73 1.87 11.34 25.97
N ASP A 74 2.15 10.54 27.00
CA ASP A 74 2.62 11.02 28.31
C ASP A 74 4.14 10.95 28.48
N LYS A 75 4.90 10.58 27.44
CA LYS A 75 6.37 10.54 27.51
C LYS A 75 6.94 11.74 26.73
N PRO A 76 7.57 12.73 27.40
CA PRO A 76 7.99 13.98 26.76
C PRO A 76 9.19 13.86 25.81
N ASP A 77 9.74 12.67 25.59
CA ASP A 77 10.96 12.50 24.78
C ASP A 77 10.61 11.78 23.46
N SER A 78 10.20 12.57 22.47
CA SER A 78 10.12 12.13 21.08
C SER A 78 11.50 11.65 20.63
N PRO A 79 11.68 10.44 20.08
CA PRO A 79 12.95 10.07 19.50
C PRO A 79 13.11 10.87 18.21
N SER A 80 13.99 11.87 18.24
CA SER A 80 14.54 12.48 17.04
C SER A 80 15.18 11.40 16.17
N VAL A 81 15.15 11.60 14.85
CA VAL A 81 15.77 10.72 13.85
C VAL A 81 17.24 10.42 14.17
N ASP A 82 17.89 11.30 14.95
CA ASP A 82 19.26 11.14 15.45
C ASP A 82 19.44 9.95 16.43
N LEU A 83 18.40 9.56 17.17
CA LEU A 83 18.49 8.47 18.15
C LEU A 83 18.61 7.09 17.47
N TYR A 84 18.03 6.92 16.28
CA TYR A 84 18.13 5.68 15.51
C TYR A 84 19.51 5.51 14.88
N ALA A 85 20.13 6.60 14.42
CA ALA A 85 21.48 6.58 13.89
C ALA A 85 22.49 6.28 15.00
N VAL A 86 22.40 6.95 16.15
CA VAL A 86 23.37 6.74 17.25
C VAL A 86 23.21 5.35 17.88
N THR A 87 21.99 4.91 18.21
CA THR A 87 21.78 3.60 18.89
C THR A 87 22.13 2.39 18.02
N PHE A 88 22.01 2.49 16.70
CA PHE A 88 22.40 1.40 15.80
C PHE A 88 23.91 1.38 15.56
N THR A 89 24.59 2.52 15.60
CA THR A 89 26.01 2.60 15.21
C THR A 89 26.93 2.35 16.41
N GLU A 90 26.59 2.86 17.59
CA GLU A 90 27.38 2.69 18.83
C GLU A 90 27.70 1.23 19.22
N PRO A 91 26.74 0.27 19.24
CA PRO A 91 27.05 -1.10 19.61
C PRO A 91 27.89 -1.81 18.54
N PHE A 92 27.73 -1.45 17.27
CA PHE A 92 28.49 -2.07 16.18
C PHE A 92 29.92 -1.52 16.08
N VAL A 93 30.15 -0.24 16.41
CA VAL A 93 31.47 0.38 16.35
C VAL A 93 32.35 -0.06 17.53
N ASN A 94 31.78 -0.28 18.71
CA ASN A 94 32.53 -0.75 19.88
C ASN A 94 32.99 -2.22 19.76
N ASP A 95 32.34 -3.02 18.92
CA ASP A 95 32.71 -4.42 18.66
C ASP A 95 33.76 -4.56 17.55
N ILE A 96 34.23 -3.46 16.95
CA ILE A 96 35.23 -3.49 15.88
C ILE A 96 36.62 -3.61 16.49
N ASP A 97 37.21 -4.81 16.38
CA ASP A 97 38.59 -5.05 16.79
C ASP A 97 39.59 -4.29 15.88
N ILE A 98 40.67 -3.80 16.48
CA ILE A 98 41.74 -3.10 15.74
C ILE A 98 42.37 -3.96 14.65
N PHE A 99 42.43 -5.28 14.84
CA PHE A 99 42.88 -6.24 13.82
C PHE A 99 41.96 -6.28 12.60
N THR A 100 40.64 -6.14 12.82
CA THR A 100 39.66 -6.07 11.73
C THR A 100 39.80 -4.76 10.97
N LEU A 101 40.08 -3.65 11.66
CA LEU A 101 40.37 -2.37 11.02
C LEU A 101 41.65 -2.42 10.18
N GLU A 102 42.71 -3.06 10.68
CA GLU A 102 43.97 -3.21 9.95
C GLU A 102 43.79 -4.08 8.69
N ASP A 103 43.07 -5.20 8.80
CA ASP A 103 42.78 -6.09 7.66
C ASP A 103 41.92 -5.39 6.59
N ASN A 104 40.88 -4.66 7.01
CA ASN A 104 40.05 -3.90 6.07
C ASN A 104 40.76 -2.67 5.51
N ALA A 105 41.65 -2.02 6.26
CA ALA A 105 42.47 -0.91 5.77
C ALA A 105 43.60 -1.37 4.84
N ALA A 106 44.10 -2.60 5.01
CA ALA A 106 45.03 -3.22 4.08
C ALA A 106 44.33 -3.72 2.79
N ALA A 107 43.08 -4.18 2.91
CA ALA A 107 42.24 -4.58 1.79
C ALA A 107 41.66 -3.37 1.02
N SER A 108 41.44 -2.25 1.71
CA SER A 108 41.15 -0.97 1.10
C SER A 108 42.46 -0.41 0.59
N GLU A 109 42.81 -0.69 -0.67
CA GLU A 109 43.89 0.06 -1.31
C GLU A 109 43.61 1.54 -1.06
N LEU A 110 44.48 2.19 -0.27
CA LEU A 110 44.38 3.61 -0.01
C LEU A 110 44.24 4.25 -1.39
N PRO A 111 43.11 4.94 -1.70
CA PRO A 111 43.03 5.61 -2.97
C PRO A 111 44.27 6.48 -3.08
N ASP A 112 44.87 6.53 -4.27
CA ASP A 112 46.05 7.31 -4.66
C ASP A 112 45.94 8.84 -4.33
N GLN A 113 44.86 9.24 -3.67
CA GLN A 113 44.41 10.55 -3.22
C GLN A 113 45.11 11.10 -1.96
N LEU A 114 46.00 10.38 -1.28
CA LEU A 114 46.85 11.04 -0.27
C LEU A 114 47.87 12.01 -0.90
N SER A 115 48.07 11.92 -2.22
CA SER A 115 48.98 12.76 -3.00
C SER A 115 48.46 14.16 -3.33
N GLY A 116 47.27 14.55 -2.84
CA GLY A 116 46.57 15.77 -3.26
C GLY A 116 46.05 16.67 -2.13
N ILE A 117 46.26 16.31 -0.87
CA ILE A 117 45.70 17.07 0.26
C ILE A 117 46.52 18.36 0.46
N ASN A 118 45.89 19.50 0.22
CA ASN A 118 46.52 20.81 0.38
C ASN A 118 46.56 21.19 1.86
N ARG A 119 47.65 21.83 2.30
CA ARG A 119 47.81 22.28 3.71
C ARG A 119 46.67 23.15 4.20
N SER A 120 46.07 23.96 3.32
CA SER A 120 44.92 24.80 3.67
C SER A 120 43.70 23.97 4.08
N GLU A 121 43.44 22.87 3.37
CA GLU A 121 42.31 21.97 3.66
C GLU A 121 42.50 21.25 5.01
N ILE A 122 43.75 20.88 5.32
CA ILE A 122 44.10 20.34 6.64
C ILE A 122 43.84 21.38 7.73
N ILE A 123 44.28 22.62 7.52
CA ILE A 123 44.09 23.70 8.50
C ILE A 123 42.60 24.01 8.69
N ASP A 124 41.83 24.08 7.61
CA ASP A 124 40.39 24.37 7.65
C ASP A 124 39.63 23.29 8.43
N TYR A 125 39.99 22.02 8.22
CA TYR A 125 39.41 20.90 8.97
C TYR A 125 39.72 20.98 10.47
N LEU A 126 40.98 21.23 10.84
CA LEU A 126 41.38 21.35 12.25
C LEU A 126 40.66 22.51 12.95
N MET A 127 40.44 23.61 12.23
CA MET A 127 39.69 24.77 12.75
C MET A 127 38.19 24.48 12.88
N LEU A 128 37.59 23.73 11.93
CA LEU A 128 36.18 23.35 11.96
C LEU A 128 35.86 22.44 13.14
N GLU A 129 36.72 21.44 13.37
CA GLU A 129 36.57 20.45 14.45
C GLU A 129 37.11 20.96 15.80
N ASN A 130 37.61 22.20 15.85
CA ASN A 130 38.18 22.83 17.04
C ASN A 130 39.28 21.96 17.70
N ILE A 131 40.13 21.35 16.88
CA ILE A 131 41.25 20.51 17.33
C ILE A 131 42.45 21.42 17.56
N GLU A 132 42.90 21.52 18.80
CA GLU A 132 44.09 22.28 19.14
C GLU A 132 45.36 21.44 18.97
N ILE A 133 46.51 22.10 18.79
CA ILE A 133 47.81 21.42 18.66
C ILE A 133 48.10 20.52 19.87
N ASN A 134 47.63 20.90 21.05
CA ASN A 134 47.83 20.13 22.28
C ASN A 134 47.07 18.78 22.26
N ASP A 135 45.93 18.73 21.58
CA ASP A 135 45.10 17.52 21.48
C ASP A 135 45.76 16.46 20.59
N ILE A 136 46.63 16.89 19.66
CA ILE A 136 47.35 16.00 18.74
C ILE A 136 48.48 15.25 19.45
N TYR A 137 49.07 15.84 20.50
CA TYR A 137 50.18 15.23 21.24
C TYR A 137 49.73 14.22 22.31
N GLU A 138 48.47 14.23 22.72
CA GLU A 138 47.94 13.33 23.75
C GLU A 138 47.53 11.95 23.19
N ILE A 139 47.62 11.75 21.87
CA ILE A 139 47.14 10.56 21.14
C ILE A 139 48.29 9.65 20.63
N LEU A 140 49.56 9.98 20.90
CA LEU A 140 50.74 9.14 20.62
C LEU A 140 51.32 8.52 21.90
#